data_AF-A0A936DKI7-F1
#
_entry.id   AF-A0A936DKI7-F1
#
_cell.length_a   1.000
_cell.length_b   1.000
_cell.length_c   1.000
_cell.angle_alpha   90.00
_cell.angle_beta   90.00
_cell.angle_gamma   90.00
#
_symmetry.space_group_name_H-M   'P 1'
#
loop_
_entity.id
_entity.type
_entity.pdbx_description
1 polymer ?
#
loop_
_entity_poly.entity_id
_entity_poly.type
_entity_poly.pdbx_seq_one_letter_code
_entity_poly.pdbx_strand_id
1 'polypeptide(L)' 'METKRYMGEDGLETWVIKTSNYKSMNHIRVPTSFDVLRRLEQGAYSYAKFNITEIEYNVSKKF' A
#
# COMPACT_ATOMS: atom_id res chain seq x y z
N MET A 1 -6.14 -4.17 -4.13
CA MET A 1 -5.05 -4.41 -5.08
C MET A 1 -4.36 -5.69 -4.69
N GLU A 2 -3.85 -6.47 -5.64
CA GLU A 2 -3.05 -7.67 -5.36
C GLU A 2 -1.64 -7.48 -5.93
N THR A 3 -0.64 -8.02 -5.23
CA THR A 3 0.76 -8.02 -5.67
C THR A 3 1.42 -9.33 -5.27
N LYS A 4 2.60 -9.61 -5.84
CA LYS A 4 3.43 -10.74 -5.44
C LYS A 4 4.66 -10.25 -4.69
N ARG A 5 4.94 -10.83 -3.53
CA ARG A 5 6.14 -10.54 -2.73
C ARG A 5 7.06 -11.75 -2.76
N TYR A 6 8.32 -11.52 -3.07
CA TYR A 6 9.35 -12.55 -2.96
C TYR A 6 9.71 -12.75 -1.48
N MET A 7 9.61 -14.01 -1.03
CA MET A 7 9.83 -14.42 0.36
C MET A 7 11.15 -15.21 0.54
N GLY A 8 12.02 -15.25 -0.48
CA GLY A 8 13.27 -16.00 -0.44
C GLY A 8 13.11 -17.37 -1.10
N GLU A 9 13.65 -18.41 -0.44
CA GLU A 9 13.60 -19.80 -0.93
C GLU A 9 12.16 -20.32 -1.10
N ASP A 10 11.22 -19.78 -0.33
CA ASP A 10 9.79 -20.10 -0.39
C ASP A 10 9.07 -19.51 -1.62
N GLY A 11 9.76 -18.70 -2.44
CA GLY A 11 9.24 -18.19 -3.71
C GLY A 11 8.37 -16.93 -3.59
N LEU A 12 7.37 -16.80 -4.48
CA LEU A 12 6.49 -15.63 -4.59
C LEU A 12 5.15 -15.89 -3.90
N GLU A 13 4.82 -15.11 -2.88
CA GLU A 13 3.51 -15.14 -2.23
C GLU A 13 2.57 -14.07 -2.80
N THR A 14 1.27 -14.33 -2.79
CA THR A 14 0.24 -13.35 -3.14
C THR A 14 -0.16 -12.51 -1.92
N TRP A 15 -0.07 -11.20 -2.07
CA TRP A 15 -0.38 -10.22 -1.03
C TRP A 15 -1.52 -9.33 -1.49
N VAL A 16 -2.47 -9.06 -0.59
CA VAL A 16 -3.64 -8.21 -0.87
C VAL A 16 -3.47 -6.89 -0.13
N ILE A 17 -3.52 -5.79 -0.84
CA ILE A 17 -3.46 -4.44 -0.28
C ILE A 17 -4.87 -3.84 -0.34
N LYS A 18 -5.46 -3.61 0.83
CA LYS A 18 -6.71 -2.84 0.98
C LYS A 18 -6.35 -1.37 1.17
N THR A 19 -6.79 -0.53 0.25
CA THR A 19 -6.57 0.91 0.28
C THR A 19 -7.82 1.62 0.77
N SER A 20 -7.65 2.64 1.61
CA SER A 20 -8.73 3.45 2.14
C SER A 20 -8.26 4.89 2.42
N ASN A 21 -9.17 5.70 2.98
CA ASN A 21 -8.91 7.09 3.35
C ASN A 21 -8.29 7.92 2.22
N TYR A 22 -9.07 8.14 1.16
CA TYR A 22 -8.55 8.82 -0.03
C TYR A 22 -8.56 10.34 0.16
N LYS A 23 -7.45 10.98 -0.19
CA LYS A 23 -7.32 12.43 -0.26
C LYS A 23 -7.30 12.87 -1.73
N SER A 24 -8.09 13.88 -2.07
CA SER A 24 -8.06 14.51 -3.38
C SER A 24 -7.15 15.74 -3.35
N MET A 25 -6.25 15.86 -4.32
CA MET A 25 -5.34 16.99 -4.48
C MET A 25 -4.98 17.15 -5.95
N ASN A 26 -5.00 18.37 -6.50
CA ASN A 26 -4.64 18.65 -7.89
C ASN A 26 -5.37 17.75 -8.90
N HIS A 27 -6.66 17.51 -8.69
CA HIS A 27 -7.49 16.60 -9.51
C HIS A 27 -7.05 15.12 -9.50
N ILE A 28 -6.13 14.74 -8.61
CA ILE A 28 -5.68 13.36 -8.38
C ILE A 28 -6.28 12.85 -7.07
N ARG A 29 -6.70 11.59 -7.05
CA ARG A 29 -7.21 10.91 -5.85
C ARG A 29 -6.16 9.93 -5.34
N VAL A 30 -5.62 10.17 -4.16
CA VAL A 30 -4.54 9.39 -3.56
C VAL A 30 -5.05 8.63 -2.33
N PRO A 31 -4.93 7.29 -2.26
CA PRO A 31 -5.19 6.56 -1.01
C PRO A 31 -4.13 6.91 0.03
N THR A 32 -4.53 7.19 1.28
CA THR A 32 -3.59 7.53 2.36
C THR A 32 -3.47 6.44 3.41
N SER A 33 -4.38 5.47 3.44
CA SER A 33 -4.34 4.33 4.36
C SER A 33 -4.27 3.01 3.60
N PHE A 34 -3.43 2.11 4.08
CA PHE A 34 -3.16 0.82 3.46
C PHE A 34 -3.15 -0.27 4.53
N ASP A 35 -3.92 -1.32 4.32
CA ASP A 35 -3.88 -2.55 5.11
C ASP A 35 -3.39 -3.68 4.21
N VAL A 36 -2.19 -4.15 4.51
CA VAL A 36 -1.50 -5.19 3.77
C VAL A 36 -1.84 -6.52 4.42
N LEU A 37 -2.55 -7.36 3.67
CA LEU A 37 -2.99 -8.67 4.09
C LEU A 37 -2.13 -9.76 3.47
N ARG A 38 -1.67 -10.69 4.29
CA ARG A 38 -1.10 -11.96 3.82
C ARG A 38 -2.22 -12.97 3.69
N ARG A 39 -2.33 -13.63 2.52
CA ARG A 39 -3.32 -14.69 2.31
C ARG A 39 -2.70 -16.03 2.69
N LEU A 40 -3.25 -16.65 3.72
CA LEU A 40 -2.97 -18.04 4.11
C LEU A 40 -4.16 -18.91 3.68
N GLU A 41 -4.01 -20.23 3.71
CA GLU A 41 -5.09 -21.16 3.36
C GLU A 41 -6.38 -20.93 4.17
N GLN A 42 -6.21 -20.53 5.43
CA GLN A 42 -7.31 -20.32 6.39
C GLN A 42 -7.97 -18.94 6.25
N GLY A 43 -7.38 -18.02 5.46
CA GLY A 43 -7.93 -16.67 5.27
C GLY A 43 -6.87 -15.59 5.05
N ALA A 44 -7.34 -14.36 4.91
CA ALA A 44 -6.48 -13.19 4.76
C ALA A 44 -6.30 -12.49 6.12
N TYR A 45 -5.05 -12.34 6.55
CA TYR A 45 -4.70 -11.75 7.84
C TYR A 45 -3.94 -10.46 7.65
N SER A 46 -4.25 -9.45 8.48
CA SER A 46 -3.53 -8.17 8.47
C SER A 46 -2.11 -8.40 8.95
N TYR A 47 -1.15 -8.02 8.10
CA TYR A 47 0.28 -8.15 8.35
C TYR A 47 0.89 -6.80 8.69
N ALA A 48 0.58 -5.76 7.91
CA ALA A 48 1.12 -4.42 8.11
C ALA A 48 0.11 -3.36 7.72
N LYS A 49 0.10 -2.26 8.46
CA LYS A 49 -0.74 -1.10 8.20
C LYS A 49 0.14 0.12 7.99
N PHE A 50 -0.13 0.86 6.93
CA PHE A 50 0.59 2.08 6.59
C PHE A 50 -0.40 3.23 6.50
N ASN A 51 0.03 4.39 7.01
CA ASN A 51 -0.71 5.63 6.90
C ASN A 51 0.25 6.72 6.42
N ILE A 52 -0.12 7.38 5.33
CA ILE A 52 0.58 8.55 4.82
C ILE A 52 0.14 9.74 5.67
N THR A 53 1.10 10.36 6.35
CA THR A 53 0.85 11.54 7.20
C THR A 53 0.99 12.84 6.42
N GLU A 54 1.86 12.87 5.40
CA GLU A 54 2.16 14.06 4.61
C GLU A 54 2.38 13.70 3.13
N ILE A 55 1.92 14.58 2.23
CA ILE A 55 2.09 14.44 0.79
C ILE A 55 2.56 15.80 0.27
N GLU A 56 3.78 15.82 -0.25
CA GLU A 56 4.33 16.95 -1.01
C GLU A 56 4.25 16.64 -2.50
N TYR A 57 3.81 17.62 -3.30
CA TYR A 57 3.68 17.47 -4.75
C TYR A 57 4.14 18.73 -5.48
N ASN A 58 4.85 18.55 -6.58
CA ASN A 58 5.39 19.64 -7.41
C ASN A 58 6.27 20.63 -6.63
N VAL A 59 7.08 20.11 -5.70
CA VAL A 59 8.05 20.91 -4.95
C VAL A 59 9.31 21.06 -5.80
N SER A 60 9.51 22.24 -6.39
CA SER A 60 10.80 22.62 -6.95
C SER A 60 11.76 22.94 -5.81
N LYS A 61 12.57 21.96 -5.41
CA LYS A 61 13.74 22.28 -4.58
C LYS A 61 14.64 23.17 -5.44
N LYS A 62 14.85 24.42 -4.98
CA LYS A 62 15.77 25.39 -5.60
C LYS A 62 17.08 24.69 -5.95
N PHE A 63 17.42 24.67 -7.24
CA PHE A 63 18.77 24.40 -7.71
C PHE A 63 19.53 25.72 -7.77
#